data_AF-A0A514L9W0-F1
#
_entry.id   AF-A0A514L9W0-F1
#
_cell.length_a   1.000
_cell.length_b   1.000
_cell.length_c   1.000
_cell.angle_alpha   90.00
_cell.angle_beta   90.00
_cell.angle_gamma   90.00
#
_symmetry.space_group_name_H-M   'P 1'
#
loop_
_entity.id
_entity.type
_entity.pdbx_description
1 polymer ?
#
loop_
_entity_poly.entity_id
_entity_poly.type
_entity_poly.pdbx_seq_one_letter_code
_entity_poly.pdbx_strand_id
1 'polypeptide(L)'
;MGLNYYQIKKNVLRARKLVIKATNTAGSGHPGGSFSMAEILGCLFNKHLKFDPKNPQWEDRDRLVLSKGHAAPGLFSNMAVAGYFPESELETLRKFGSKLQGHPDLKCPGVEFCGGSLGTGLSYSVGIALAGKIDSKDYHVYTIIGDGESDEGQVWEAAMTAAKYKVDNLTVFLDRNFIQQDSYTEKIMPLDKKLESDNLSEMWKDASRWKTGDKWRSFGWNVIEIDGHRVEQIDSAIAKANATKGVPTIIISRTIKGKSVEHMEDNPAWHGKAPDSDVVPIINMELDSQFMIAPSIIAGDMTNLENEVKRCVSGRADYIHLDVMDGQFVPNKTFDHVKIKELRPLTVIPFDSHLMINDPVKHVRDYIEAGSDIVTVHAEVTDESSFGEIHDVLRQNQVGVGFAINPDTELPEWSYKFLSTLDQLIVMSVVPGKSGQKYIEETHAKMARLNTILKEHDFSGYIEADGGVNLENIGSVFADGARAFVGGGAIIGQQDVRAAIRDFRNEVLTSRRQLLLDKANELGGTELVNKWIGLHVVGEKQEQIKKIAQERGYL
;
A
#
# COMPACT_ATOMS: atom_id res chain seq x y z
N MET A 1 -18.96 6.26 2.57
CA MET A 1 -17.58 6.79 2.64
C MET A 1 -16.69 5.87 1.82
N GLY A 2 -15.84 6.45 0.99
CA GLY A 2 -14.93 5.74 0.09
C GLY A 2 -13.79 5.03 0.81
N LEU A 3 -12.87 4.46 0.02
CA LEU A 3 -11.75 3.68 0.55
C LEU A 3 -10.68 4.54 1.25
N ASN A 4 -10.63 5.85 1.00
CA ASN A 4 -9.53 6.73 1.40
C ASN A 4 -8.16 6.24 0.84
N TYR A 5 -8.18 5.64 -0.35
CA TYR A 5 -7.09 4.83 -0.91
C TYR A 5 -5.76 5.58 -0.96
N TYR A 6 -5.73 6.76 -1.60
CA TYR A 6 -4.49 7.52 -1.78
C TYR A 6 -3.96 8.12 -0.48
N GLN A 7 -4.84 8.60 0.41
CA GLN A 7 -4.41 9.09 1.72
C GLN A 7 -3.73 8.00 2.54
N ILE A 8 -4.29 6.77 2.54
CA ILE A 8 -3.68 5.61 3.20
C ILE A 8 -2.29 5.34 2.59
N LYS A 9 -2.17 5.28 1.25
CA LYS A 9 -0.87 5.02 0.60
C LYS A 9 0.18 6.10 0.89
N LYS A 10 -0.21 7.38 0.84
CA LYS A 10 0.67 8.51 1.18
C LYS A 10 1.17 8.40 2.63
N ASN A 11 0.28 8.09 3.57
CA ASN A 11 0.64 7.96 4.98
C ASN A 11 1.48 6.71 5.28
N VAL A 12 1.22 5.60 4.59
CA VAL A 12 2.06 4.39 4.64
C VAL A 12 3.47 4.67 4.14
N LEU A 13 3.61 5.37 3.01
CA LEU A 13 4.90 5.79 2.47
C LEU A 13 5.64 6.70 3.45
N ARG A 14 4.96 7.71 4.00
CA ARG A 14 5.50 8.62 5.01
C ARG A 14 5.99 7.85 6.25
N ALA A 15 5.19 6.92 6.76
CA ALA A 15 5.57 6.08 7.90
C ALA A 15 6.79 5.19 7.61
N ARG A 16 6.91 4.61 6.41
CA ARG A 16 8.11 3.85 5.99
C ARG A 16 9.36 4.73 5.99
N LYS A 17 9.28 5.95 5.45
CA LYS A 17 10.41 6.91 5.48
C LYS A 17 10.81 7.26 6.91
N LEU A 18 9.84 7.45 7.81
CA LEU A 18 10.11 7.69 9.23
C LEU A 18 10.76 6.50 9.92
N VAL A 19 10.38 5.26 9.59
CA VAL A 19 11.03 4.04 10.12
C VAL A 19 12.50 4.00 9.70
N ILE A 20 12.81 4.28 8.43
CA ILE A 20 14.20 4.34 7.95
C ILE A 20 14.98 5.42 8.69
N LYS A 21 14.41 6.62 8.80
CA LYS A 21 15.03 7.74 9.53
C LYS A 21 15.30 7.39 10.99
N ALA A 22 14.32 6.82 11.69
CA ALA A 22 14.42 6.48 13.11
C ALA A 22 15.47 5.38 13.36
N THR A 23 15.42 4.30 12.58
CA THR A 23 16.32 3.15 12.75
C THR A 23 17.75 3.48 12.34
N ASN A 24 17.94 4.28 11.28
CA ASN A 24 19.26 4.80 10.90
C ASN A 24 19.83 5.70 12.00
N THR A 25 19.06 6.69 12.49
CA THR A 25 19.51 7.62 13.53
C THR A 25 19.88 6.91 14.83
N ALA A 26 19.16 5.85 15.18
CA ALA A 26 19.44 5.03 16.34
C ALA A 26 20.62 4.06 16.14
N GLY A 27 21.04 3.81 14.88
CA GLY A 27 21.96 2.72 14.53
C GLY A 27 21.42 1.33 14.91
N SER A 28 20.10 1.21 15.12
CA SER A 28 19.47 0.05 15.73
C SER A 28 17.96 0.02 15.47
N GLY A 29 17.37 -1.17 15.29
CA GLY A 29 15.91 -1.35 15.19
C GLY A 29 15.50 -2.40 14.16
N HIS A 30 14.19 -2.56 13.96
CA HIS A 30 13.61 -3.64 13.16
C HIS A 30 12.77 -3.10 11.99
N PRO A 31 13.41 -2.59 10.91
CA PRO A 31 12.69 -2.04 9.77
C PRO A 31 11.88 -3.11 9.02
N GLY A 32 12.42 -4.33 8.85
CA GLY A 32 11.76 -5.39 8.09
C GLY A 32 10.36 -5.75 8.61
N GLY A 33 10.25 -5.99 9.92
CA GLY A 33 8.97 -6.27 10.58
C GLY A 33 8.06 -5.05 10.76
N SER A 34 8.61 -3.84 10.62
CA SER A 34 7.82 -2.59 10.62
C SER A 34 7.18 -2.35 9.25
N PHE A 35 7.91 -2.68 8.17
CA PHE A 35 7.47 -2.51 6.79
C PHE A 35 6.38 -3.50 6.37
N SER A 36 6.40 -4.72 6.91
CA SER A 36 5.42 -5.77 6.58
C SER A 36 4.00 -5.44 7.05
N MET A 37 3.87 -4.72 8.16
CA MET A 37 2.56 -4.34 8.73
C MET A 37 2.13 -2.91 8.38
N ALA A 38 2.84 -2.23 7.48
CA ALA A 38 2.64 -0.80 7.24
C ALA A 38 1.23 -0.51 6.70
N GLU A 39 0.73 -1.30 5.75
CA GLU A 39 -0.64 -1.15 5.24
C GLU A 39 -1.71 -1.46 6.30
N ILE A 40 -1.46 -2.43 7.20
CA ILE A 40 -2.37 -2.75 8.32
C ILE A 40 -2.53 -1.54 9.24
N LEU A 41 -1.40 -0.96 9.68
CA LEU A 41 -1.42 0.25 10.50
C LEU A 41 -2.01 1.45 9.74
N GLY A 42 -1.72 1.56 8.44
CA GLY A 42 -2.30 2.57 7.56
C GLY A 42 -3.83 2.52 7.58
N CYS A 43 -4.43 1.36 7.36
CA CYS A 43 -5.89 1.21 7.40
C CYS A 43 -6.47 1.50 8.80
N LEU A 44 -5.80 1.05 9.86
CA LEU A 44 -6.24 1.31 11.23
C LEU A 44 -6.24 2.81 11.55
N PHE A 45 -5.09 3.49 11.44
CA PHE A 45 -4.98 4.90 11.84
C PHE A 45 -5.74 5.88 10.94
N ASN A 46 -6.05 5.53 9.69
CA ASN A 46 -6.65 6.46 8.74
C ASN A 46 -8.14 6.20 8.48
N LYS A 47 -8.71 5.13 9.02
CA LYS A 47 -10.10 4.77 8.74
C LYS A 47 -10.83 4.01 9.84
N HIS A 48 -10.19 3.04 10.49
CA HIS A 48 -10.91 2.10 11.38
C HIS A 48 -10.74 2.35 12.87
N LEU A 49 -9.61 2.91 13.30
CA LEU A 49 -9.32 3.15 14.70
C LEU A 49 -10.02 4.43 15.17
N LYS A 50 -10.84 4.33 16.21
CA LYS A 50 -11.39 5.49 16.94
C LYS A 50 -10.36 5.97 17.96
N PHE A 51 -9.73 7.12 17.73
CA PHE A 51 -8.75 7.68 18.66
C PHE A 51 -8.71 9.21 18.63
N ASP A 52 -8.09 9.81 19.65
CA ASP A 52 -7.77 11.23 19.70
C ASP A 52 -6.30 11.39 20.13
N PRO A 53 -5.40 11.87 19.24
CA PRO A 53 -4.00 12.06 19.58
C PRO A 53 -3.79 13.13 20.66
N LYS A 54 -4.74 14.06 20.83
CA LYS A 54 -4.70 15.11 21.87
C LYS A 54 -5.24 14.61 23.21
N ASN A 55 -5.95 13.49 23.21
CA ASN A 55 -6.43 12.80 24.41
C ASN A 55 -6.10 11.29 24.36
N PRO A 56 -4.81 10.91 24.46
CA PRO A 56 -4.37 9.52 24.33
C PRO A 56 -4.91 8.60 25.46
N GLN A 57 -5.48 9.16 26.53
CA GLN A 57 -6.09 8.43 27.63
C GLN A 57 -7.63 8.44 27.55
N TRP A 58 -8.22 8.86 26.42
CA TRP A 58 -9.66 8.81 26.21
C TRP A 58 -10.18 7.39 26.49
N GLU A 59 -11.12 7.27 27.42
CA GLU A 59 -11.61 5.98 27.88
C GLU A 59 -12.27 5.14 26.77
N ASP A 60 -13.09 5.77 25.92
CA ASP A 60 -13.94 5.08 24.91
C ASP A 60 -13.31 4.99 23.51
N ARG A 61 -12.00 5.28 23.40
CA ARG A 61 -11.24 5.08 22.16
C ARG A 61 -11.02 3.58 21.91
N ASP A 62 -10.68 3.19 20.69
CA ASP A 62 -10.20 1.84 20.40
C ASP A 62 -8.80 1.59 20.95
N ARG A 63 -8.46 0.33 21.16
CA ARG A 63 -7.17 -0.09 21.74
C ARG A 63 -6.35 -0.80 20.67
N LEU A 64 -5.10 -0.38 20.46
CA LEU A 64 -4.18 -1.03 19.54
C LEU A 64 -2.98 -1.61 20.29
N VAL A 65 -2.87 -2.94 20.31
CA VAL A 65 -1.77 -3.66 20.94
C VAL A 65 -0.82 -4.20 19.88
N LEU A 66 0.43 -3.74 19.91
CA LEU A 66 1.51 -4.32 19.12
C LEU A 66 2.21 -5.43 19.92
N SER A 67 1.78 -6.67 19.73
CA SER A 67 2.32 -7.84 20.43
C SER A 67 3.72 -8.21 19.94
N LYS A 68 3.94 -8.14 18.62
CA LYS A 68 5.26 -8.22 17.97
C LYS A 68 6.10 -6.96 18.20
N GLY A 69 6.37 -6.67 19.47
CA GLY A 69 6.89 -5.39 19.95
C GLY A 69 8.22 -4.95 19.34
N HIS A 70 9.02 -5.86 18.79
CA HIS A 70 10.27 -5.47 18.11
C HIS A 70 10.02 -4.50 16.95
N ALA A 71 8.83 -4.55 16.34
CA ALA A 71 8.37 -3.67 15.27
C ALA A 71 7.84 -2.30 15.77
N ALA A 72 8.22 -1.90 16.99
CA ALA A 72 7.93 -0.58 17.59
C ALA A 72 8.16 0.61 16.65
N PRO A 73 9.24 0.65 15.82
CA PRO A 73 9.43 1.74 14.87
C PRO A 73 8.23 1.95 13.94
N GLY A 74 7.61 0.87 13.45
CA GLY A 74 6.42 0.95 12.62
C GLY A 74 5.22 1.55 13.35
N LEU A 75 4.99 1.18 14.61
CA LEU A 75 3.92 1.76 15.43
C LEU A 75 4.16 3.25 15.67
N PHE A 76 5.35 3.64 16.13
CA PHE A 76 5.66 5.04 16.44
C PHE A 76 5.59 5.93 15.21
N SER A 77 6.07 5.47 14.06
CA SER A 77 5.97 6.21 12.80
C SER A 77 4.51 6.49 12.42
N ASN A 78 3.61 5.50 12.56
CA ASN A 78 2.20 5.70 12.27
C ASN A 78 1.51 6.60 13.31
N MET A 79 1.88 6.50 14.60
CA MET A 79 1.39 7.41 15.64
C MET A 79 1.82 8.87 15.39
N ALA A 80 3.05 9.10 14.92
CA ALA A 80 3.53 10.43 14.56
C ALA A 80 2.77 11.00 13.35
N VAL A 81 2.57 10.18 12.30
CA VAL A 81 1.74 10.57 11.14
C VAL A 81 0.30 10.88 11.55
N ALA A 82 -0.24 10.14 12.53
CA ALA A 82 -1.56 10.38 13.11
C ALA A 82 -1.62 11.56 14.10
N GLY A 83 -0.49 12.21 14.40
CA GLY A 83 -0.43 13.43 15.19
C GLY A 83 -0.29 13.27 16.70
N TYR A 84 0.04 12.06 17.22
CA TYR A 84 0.30 11.86 18.66
C TYR A 84 1.51 12.65 19.16
N PHE A 85 2.48 12.89 18.29
CA PHE A 85 3.68 13.68 18.55
C PHE A 85 4.35 14.11 17.24
N PRO A 86 5.21 15.14 17.26
CA PRO A 86 5.95 15.58 16.07
C PRO A 86 6.83 14.47 15.48
N GLU A 87 6.91 14.40 14.16
CA GLU A 87 7.71 13.39 13.45
C GLU A 87 9.21 13.46 13.75
N SER A 88 9.72 14.63 14.13
CA SER A 88 11.11 14.80 14.55
C SER A 88 11.45 14.00 15.81
N GLU A 89 10.48 13.67 16.66
CA GLU A 89 10.72 12.86 17.85
C GLU A 89 11.21 11.43 17.53
N LEU A 90 10.94 10.92 16.32
CA LEU A 90 11.41 9.60 15.86
C LEU A 90 12.93 9.47 15.88
N GLU A 91 13.66 10.59 15.78
CA GLU A 91 15.12 10.64 15.89
C GLU A 91 15.62 10.33 17.31
N THR A 92 14.72 10.27 18.29
CA THR A 92 15.03 9.91 19.69
C THR A 92 14.85 8.42 19.98
N LEU A 93 14.40 7.62 19.00
CA LEU A 93 14.21 6.18 19.15
C LEU A 93 15.42 5.51 19.81
N ARG A 94 15.17 4.69 20.84
CA ARG A 94 16.20 3.93 21.61
C ARG A 94 17.25 4.79 22.34
N LYS A 95 17.13 6.13 22.35
CA LYS A 95 18.03 7.00 23.12
C LYS A 95 17.63 7.03 24.60
N PHE A 96 18.62 7.21 25.47
CA PHE A 96 18.40 7.39 26.89
C PHE A 96 17.48 8.58 27.16
N GLY A 97 16.47 8.40 28.02
CA GLY A 97 15.47 9.43 28.34
C GLY A 97 14.35 9.62 27.31
N SER A 98 14.41 8.97 26.14
CA SER A 98 13.32 9.04 25.16
C SER A 98 12.07 8.28 25.65
N LYS A 99 10.88 8.71 25.24
CA LYS A 99 9.65 7.91 25.38
C LYS A 99 9.55 6.80 24.32
N LEU A 100 10.27 6.94 23.20
CA LEU A 100 10.27 5.99 22.09
C LEU A 100 11.32 4.89 22.32
N GLN A 101 10.94 3.91 23.13
CA GLN A 101 11.80 2.79 23.54
C GLN A 101 12.01 1.75 22.43
N GLY A 102 12.93 0.81 22.63
CA GLY A 102 13.22 -0.23 21.63
C GLY A 102 12.08 -1.22 21.38
N HIS A 103 11.13 -1.28 22.31
CA HIS A 103 9.85 -1.98 22.29
C HIS A 103 8.76 -1.01 22.80
N PRO A 104 7.46 -1.25 22.52
CA PRO A 104 6.39 -0.43 23.06
C PRO A 104 6.47 -0.35 24.59
N ASP A 105 6.33 0.86 25.14
CA ASP A 105 6.40 1.17 26.57
C ASP A 105 5.34 2.25 26.87
N LEU A 106 4.63 2.13 27.99
CA LEU A 106 3.58 3.06 28.45
C LEU A 106 4.09 4.50 28.64
N LYS A 107 5.41 4.72 28.71
CA LYS A 107 6.03 6.06 28.68
C LYS A 107 5.62 6.87 27.44
N CYS A 108 5.28 6.22 26.33
CA CYS A 108 4.76 6.89 25.15
C CYS A 108 3.23 6.95 25.21
N PRO A 109 2.61 8.13 25.39
CA PRO A 109 1.15 8.24 25.41
C PRO A 109 0.52 7.69 24.12
N GLY A 110 -0.52 6.87 24.27
CA GLY A 110 -1.19 6.17 23.18
C GLY A 110 -0.67 4.75 22.91
N VAL A 111 0.43 4.33 23.56
CA VAL A 111 0.85 2.93 23.58
C VAL A 111 0.10 2.19 24.70
N GLU A 112 -0.60 1.11 24.35
CA GLU A 112 -1.42 0.33 25.31
C GLU A 112 -0.65 -0.63 26.20
N PHE A 113 0.51 -1.08 25.72
CA PHE A 113 1.12 -2.32 26.19
C PHE A 113 2.64 -2.19 26.24
N CYS A 114 3.24 -2.65 27.34
CA CYS A 114 4.68 -2.85 27.44
C CYS A 114 5.06 -4.14 26.71
N GLY A 115 5.49 -4.01 25.46
CA GLY A 115 5.81 -5.15 24.59
C GLY A 115 7.27 -5.60 24.64
N GLY A 116 7.56 -6.64 23.85
CA GLY A 116 8.92 -7.15 23.63
C GLY A 116 9.03 -8.65 23.88
N SER A 117 8.46 -9.14 24.99
CA SER A 117 8.32 -10.58 25.22
C SER A 117 7.22 -11.13 24.31
N LEU A 118 7.61 -11.92 23.32
CA LEU A 118 6.66 -12.52 22.37
C LEU A 118 5.60 -13.36 23.08
N GLY A 119 4.40 -13.43 22.50
CA GLY A 119 3.29 -14.28 22.92
C GLY A 119 2.37 -13.65 23.97
N THR A 120 2.81 -12.58 24.63
CA THR A 120 2.10 -12.00 25.77
C THR A 120 1.03 -10.96 25.40
N GLY A 121 1.20 -10.26 24.28
CA GLY A 121 0.30 -9.16 23.91
C GLY A 121 -1.11 -9.64 23.54
N LEU A 122 -1.28 -10.83 22.95
CA LEU A 122 -2.63 -11.37 22.71
C LEU A 122 -3.37 -11.67 24.02
N SER A 123 -2.70 -12.23 25.03
CA SER A 123 -3.32 -12.42 26.35
C SER A 123 -3.74 -11.09 26.97
N TYR A 124 -2.90 -10.07 26.87
CA TYR A 124 -3.22 -8.72 27.34
C TYR A 124 -4.44 -8.13 26.63
N SER A 125 -4.50 -8.25 25.30
CA SER A 125 -5.64 -7.79 24.50
C SER A 125 -6.95 -8.51 24.85
N VAL A 126 -6.91 -9.81 25.14
CA VAL A 126 -8.08 -10.55 25.61
C VAL A 126 -8.56 -9.99 26.94
N GLY A 127 -7.65 -9.66 27.86
CA GLY A 127 -7.98 -9.00 29.12
C GLY A 127 -8.68 -7.64 28.93
N ILE A 128 -8.12 -6.78 28.07
CA ILE A 128 -8.73 -5.48 27.74
C ILE A 128 -10.13 -5.67 27.14
N ALA A 129 -10.27 -6.55 26.15
CA ALA A 129 -11.53 -6.76 25.46
C ALA A 129 -12.62 -7.30 26.41
N LEU A 130 -12.25 -8.20 27.33
CA LEU A 130 -13.14 -8.69 28.39
C LEU A 130 -13.55 -7.59 29.37
N ALA A 131 -12.61 -6.74 29.80
CA ALA A 131 -12.91 -5.60 30.66
C ALA A 131 -13.92 -4.67 29.99
N GLY A 132 -13.73 -4.33 28.71
CA GLY A 132 -14.68 -3.53 27.95
C GLY A 132 -16.08 -4.13 27.92
N LYS A 133 -16.21 -5.46 27.77
CA LYS A 133 -17.51 -6.16 27.84
C LYS A 133 -18.15 -6.09 29.22
N ILE A 134 -17.37 -6.30 30.28
CA ILE A 134 -17.85 -6.23 31.67
C ILE A 134 -18.36 -4.81 31.98
N ASP A 135 -17.63 -3.80 31.53
CA ASP A 135 -17.94 -2.38 31.76
C ASP A 135 -18.96 -1.82 30.74
N SER A 136 -19.52 -2.66 29.86
CA SER A 136 -20.46 -2.27 28.80
C SER A 136 -19.94 -1.16 27.89
N LYS A 137 -18.64 -1.17 27.60
CA LYS A 137 -17.97 -0.27 26.65
C LYS A 137 -18.08 -0.80 25.23
N ASP A 138 -18.17 0.13 24.27
CA ASP A 138 -18.33 -0.16 22.83
C ASP A 138 -17.02 0.03 22.04
N TYR A 139 -15.86 0.11 22.72
CA TYR A 139 -14.58 0.17 22.02
C TYR A 139 -14.19 -1.20 21.45
N HIS A 140 -13.41 -1.18 20.38
CA HIS A 140 -12.81 -2.36 19.78
C HIS A 140 -11.33 -2.50 20.16
N VAL A 141 -10.85 -3.74 20.25
CA VAL A 141 -9.43 -4.05 20.50
C VAL A 141 -8.83 -4.65 19.23
N TYR A 142 -7.77 -4.01 18.74
CA TYR A 142 -6.94 -4.49 17.63
C TYR A 142 -5.60 -4.98 18.16
N THR A 143 -5.16 -6.16 17.71
CA THR A 143 -3.86 -6.72 18.09
C THR A 143 -3.08 -7.11 16.85
N ILE A 144 -1.80 -6.77 16.78
CA ILE A 144 -0.92 -7.26 15.71
C ILE A 144 0.10 -8.23 16.33
N ILE A 145 0.08 -9.47 15.88
CA ILE A 145 1.00 -10.55 16.27
C ILE A 145 1.92 -10.92 15.10
N GLY A 146 3.08 -11.49 15.41
CA GLY A 146 3.99 -12.09 14.43
C GLY A 146 3.71 -13.57 14.19
N ASP A 147 4.24 -14.13 13.10
CA ASP A 147 4.25 -15.57 12.86
C ASP A 147 5.24 -16.31 13.74
N GLY A 148 6.50 -15.88 13.85
CA GLY A 148 7.41 -16.46 14.85
C GLY A 148 6.92 -16.31 16.30
N GLU A 149 6.12 -15.28 16.57
CA GLU A 149 5.44 -15.13 17.87
C GLU A 149 4.37 -16.19 18.12
N SER A 150 3.75 -16.72 17.06
CA SER A 150 2.69 -17.74 17.15
C SER A 150 3.22 -19.12 17.55
N ASP A 151 4.54 -19.29 17.65
CA ASP A 151 5.17 -20.49 18.20
C ASP A 151 5.09 -20.53 19.74
N GLU A 152 4.85 -19.39 20.38
CA GLU A 152 4.68 -19.31 21.84
C GLU A 152 3.36 -19.94 22.29
N GLY A 153 3.43 -20.86 23.27
CA GLY A 153 2.25 -21.54 23.83
C GLY A 153 1.18 -20.57 24.36
N GLN A 154 1.63 -19.42 24.89
CA GLN A 154 0.81 -18.35 25.42
C GLN A 154 -0.23 -17.82 24.40
N VAL A 155 0.12 -17.79 23.10
CA VAL A 155 -0.79 -17.36 22.03
C VAL A 155 -2.00 -18.28 21.94
N TRP A 156 -1.77 -19.59 22.06
CA TRP A 156 -2.81 -20.62 21.95
C TRP A 156 -3.68 -20.68 23.21
N GLU A 157 -3.13 -20.45 24.39
CA GLU A 157 -3.91 -20.27 25.62
C GLU A 157 -4.85 -19.07 25.54
N ALA A 158 -4.35 -17.93 25.02
CA ALA A 158 -5.16 -16.74 24.79
C ALA A 158 -6.25 -17.00 23.73
N ALA A 159 -5.92 -17.74 22.65
CA ALA A 159 -6.87 -18.11 21.61
C ALA A 159 -8.03 -18.94 22.15
N MET A 160 -7.76 -19.96 22.98
CA MET A 160 -8.81 -20.75 23.65
C MET A 160 -9.69 -19.89 24.55
N THR A 161 -9.07 -18.98 25.31
CA THR A 161 -9.75 -18.08 26.24
C THR A 161 -10.70 -17.14 25.50
N ALA A 162 -10.23 -16.49 24.42
CA ALA A 162 -11.05 -15.56 23.64
C ALA A 162 -12.29 -16.22 23.03
N ALA A 163 -12.15 -17.46 22.54
CA ALA A 163 -13.27 -18.23 22.00
C ALA A 163 -14.26 -18.63 23.10
N LYS A 164 -13.77 -19.14 24.24
CA LYS A 164 -14.60 -19.51 25.40
C LYS A 164 -15.51 -18.38 25.87
N TYR A 165 -14.97 -17.17 25.91
CA TYR A 165 -15.69 -15.98 26.38
C TYR A 165 -16.32 -15.14 25.27
N LYS A 166 -16.32 -15.63 24.01
CA LYS A 166 -16.95 -14.95 22.87
C LYS A 166 -16.50 -13.49 22.74
N VAL A 167 -15.19 -13.28 22.75
CA VAL A 167 -14.57 -11.94 22.72
C VAL A 167 -14.64 -11.34 21.31
N ASP A 168 -15.84 -10.99 20.87
CA ASP A 168 -16.13 -10.48 19.52
C ASP A 168 -15.80 -8.99 19.29
N ASN A 169 -15.39 -8.27 20.34
CA ASN A 169 -14.79 -6.93 20.26
C ASN A 169 -13.25 -6.98 20.13
N LEU A 170 -12.70 -8.11 19.67
CA LEU A 170 -11.28 -8.32 19.43
C LEU A 170 -11.03 -8.76 17.97
N THR A 171 -10.21 -7.99 17.27
CA THR A 171 -9.66 -8.34 15.95
C THR A 171 -8.15 -8.47 16.03
N VAL A 172 -7.63 -9.63 15.67
CA VAL A 172 -6.20 -9.91 15.63
C VAL A 172 -5.72 -9.90 14.18
N PHE A 173 -4.59 -9.28 13.90
CA PHE A 173 -3.85 -9.43 12.66
C PHE A 173 -2.65 -10.33 12.90
N LEU A 174 -2.53 -11.39 12.12
CA LEU A 174 -1.28 -12.12 11.99
C LEU A 174 -0.50 -11.54 10.82
N ASP A 175 0.62 -10.88 11.11
CA ASP A 175 1.60 -10.48 10.11
C ASP A 175 2.37 -11.72 9.64
N ARG A 176 1.83 -12.36 8.60
CA ARG A 176 2.31 -13.64 8.06
C ARG A 176 3.31 -13.41 6.94
N ASN A 177 4.54 -13.09 7.33
CA ASN A 177 5.65 -12.76 6.42
C ASN A 177 6.67 -13.89 6.21
N PHE A 178 6.48 -15.02 6.88
CA PHE A 178 7.28 -16.25 6.78
C PHE A 178 8.70 -16.17 7.35
N ILE A 179 9.07 -15.10 8.06
CA ILE A 179 10.44 -14.87 8.51
C ILE A 179 10.47 -14.50 10.00
N GLN A 180 11.32 -15.20 10.76
CA GLN A 180 11.67 -14.88 12.14
C GLN A 180 13.14 -14.46 12.30
N GLN A 181 13.70 -14.52 13.50
CA GLN A 181 15.06 -14.04 13.80
C GLN A 181 16.14 -14.83 13.07
N ASP A 182 16.08 -16.16 13.13
CA ASP A 182 17.14 -17.01 12.59
C ASP A 182 16.97 -17.29 11.09
N SER A 183 15.73 -17.52 10.64
CA SER A 183 15.43 -17.86 9.25
C SER A 183 13.91 -17.83 8.98
N TYR A 184 13.49 -18.50 7.92
CA TYR A 184 12.10 -18.75 7.57
C TYR A 184 11.38 -19.59 8.63
N THR A 185 10.13 -19.23 8.97
CA THR A 185 9.32 -19.98 9.94
C THR A 185 9.16 -21.45 9.52
N GLU A 186 8.97 -21.71 8.22
CA GLU A 186 8.76 -23.04 7.64
C GLU A 186 9.99 -23.95 7.67
N LYS A 187 11.16 -23.42 8.06
CA LYS A 187 12.39 -24.19 8.30
C LYS A 187 12.63 -24.47 9.78
N ILE A 188 12.30 -23.49 10.63
CA ILE A 188 12.61 -23.52 12.06
C ILE A 188 11.47 -24.17 12.85
N MET A 189 10.26 -23.61 12.73
CA MET A 189 9.04 -24.10 13.38
C MET A 189 7.83 -23.80 12.46
N PRO A 190 7.39 -24.77 11.64
CA PRO A 190 6.43 -24.49 10.57
C PRO A 190 5.00 -24.24 11.08
N LEU A 191 4.43 -23.08 10.75
CA LEU A 191 2.99 -22.83 10.88
C LEU A 191 2.20 -23.34 9.67
N ASP A 192 2.83 -23.29 8.49
CA ASP A 192 2.34 -23.85 7.23
C ASP A 192 3.14 -25.10 6.83
N LYS A 193 2.95 -25.65 5.61
CA LYS A 193 3.77 -26.78 5.15
C LYS A 193 5.25 -26.39 5.11
N LYS A 194 6.12 -27.28 5.62
CA LYS A 194 7.58 -27.16 5.65
C LYS A 194 8.14 -26.69 4.30
N LEU A 195 9.20 -25.88 4.36
CA LEU A 195 9.96 -25.41 3.21
C LEU A 195 11.25 -26.24 3.11
N GLU A 196 11.50 -26.84 1.94
CA GLU A 196 12.71 -27.64 1.70
C GLU A 196 13.88 -26.80 1.15
N SER A 197 13.60 -25.65 0.53
CA SER A 197 14.57 -24.71 -0.04
C SER A 197 14.57 -23.36 0.69
N ASP A 198 15.43 -22.41 0.35
CA ASP A 198 15.31 -20.98 0.78
C ASP A 198 14.42 -20.17 -0.17
N ASN A 199 13.62 -20.82 -1.01
CA ASN A 199 12.79 -20.13 -1.99
C ASN A 199 11.37 -19.92 -1.45
N LEU A 200 11.14 -18.79 -0.78
CA LEU A 200 9.82 -18.45 -0.24
C LEU A 200 8.73 -18.39 -1.32
N SER A 201 9.08 -18.11 -2.59
CA SER A 201 8.11 -18.07 -3.69
C SER A 201 7.29 -19.35 -3.83
N GLU A 202 7.80 -20.50 -3.36
CA GLU A 202 7.05 -21.75 -3.35
C GLU A 202 5.80 -21.69 -2.45
N MET A 203 5.83 -20.92 -1.35
CA MET A 203 4.66 -20.73 -0.48
C MET A 203 3.59 -19.90 -1.17
N TRP A 204 3.97 -19.01 -2.08
CA TRP A 204 3.05 -18.13 -2.79
C TRP A 204 2.44 -18.76 -4.06
N LYS A 205 3.07 -19.81 -4.59
CA LYS A 205 2.63 -20.53 -5.79
C LYS A 205 1.52 -21.54 -5.50
N ASP A 206 1.45 -22.08 -4.29
CA ASP A 206 0.48 -23.11 -3.90
C ASP A 206 -0.17 -22.79 -2.54
N ALA A 207 -1.39 -22.24 -2.60
CA ALA A 207 -2.18 -21.92 -1.41
C ALA A 207 -2.57 -23.17 -0.59
N SER A 208 -2.52 -24.38 -1.16
CA SER A 208 -2.80 -25.63 -0.42
C SER A 208 -1.76 -25.91 0.67
N ARG A 209 -0.60 -25.25 0.60
CA ARG A 209 0.47 -25.29 1.61
C ARG A 209 0.11 -24.52 2.86
N TRP A 210 -0.86 -23.60 2.78
CA TRP A 210 -1.28 -22.80 3.91
C TRP A 210 -2.16 -23.61 4.86
N LYS A 211 -1.77 -23.64 6.14
CA LYS A 211 -2.39 -24.39 7.25
C LYS A 211 -2.60 -23.54 8.50
N THR A 212 -2.04 -22.34 8.55
CA THR A 212 -2.16 -21.43 9.69
C THR A 212 -3.64 -21.11 9.98
N GLY A 213 -4.45 -20.87 8.95
CA GLY A 213 -5.89 -20.64 9.10
C GLY A 213 -6.63 -21.80 9.75
N ASP A 214 -6.25 -23.04 9.44
CA ASP A 214 -6.90 -24.23 10.00
C ASP A 214 -6.67 -24.36 11.51
N LYS A 215 -5.46 -23.99 11.97
CA LYS A 215 -5.15 -23.91 13.41
C LYS A 215 -6.09 -22.93 14.10
N TRP A 216 -6.17 -21.69 13.62
CA TRP A 216 -7.06 -20.68 14.23
C TRP A 216 -8.54 -21.07 14.19
N ARG A 217 -9.03 -21.65 13.08
CA ARG A 217 -10.40 -22.19 12.98
C ARG A 217 -10.65 -23.26 14.04
N SER A 218 -9.69 -24.15 14.29
CA SER A 218 -9.83 -25.21 15.31
C SER A 218 -9.93 -24.67 16.74
N PHE A 219 -9.43 -23.46 17.00
CA PHE A 219 -9.57 -22.76 18.29
C PHE A 219 -10.88 -21.95 18.39
N GLY A 220 -11.78 -22.03 17.41
CA GLY A 220 -13.10 -21.39 17.45
C GLY A 220 -13.14 -19.93 17.00
N TRP A 221 -12.17 -19.50 16.19
CA TRP A 221 -12.09 -18.13 15.68
C TRP A 221 -12.73 -17.99 14.29
N ASN A 222 -13.29 -16.81 14.03
CA ASN A 222 -13.55 -16.37 12.65
C ASN A 222 -12.20 -16.05 11.98
N VAL A 223 -11.95 -16.62 10.80
CA VAL A 223 -10.65 -16.49 10.10
C VAL A 223 -10.86 -15.87 8.73
N ILE A 224 -10.22 -14.72 8.51
CA ILE A 224 -10.21 -14.02 7.22
C ILE A 224 -8.77 -14.02 6.71
N GLU A 225 -8.54 -14.45 5.46
CA GLU A 225 -7.20 -14.48 4.86
C GLU A 225 -7.11 -13.46 3.73
N ILE A 226 -6.06 -12.64 3.73
CA ILE A 226 -5.88 -11.54 2.76
C ILE A 226 -4.42 -11.43 2.30
N ASP A 227 -4.23 -10.73 1.18
CA ASP A 227 -2.96 -10.11 0.87
C ASP A 227 -2.77 -8.86 1.77
N GLY A 228 -1.79 -8.91 2.66
CA GLY A 228 -1.52 -7.89 3.66
C GLY A 228 -0.92 -6.59 3.11
N HIS A 229 -0.71 -6.49 1.79
CA HIS A 229 -0.27 -5.26 1.12
C HIS A 229 -1.36 -4.63 0.27
N ARG A 230 -2.60 -5.12 0.37
CA ARG A 230 -3.76 -4.64 -0.39
C ARG A 230 -4.69 -3.90 0.54
N VAL A 231 -4.64 -2.57 0.48
CA VAL A 231 -5.44 -1.64 1.31
C VAL A 231 -6.92 -2.01 1.29
N GLU A 232 -7.45 -2.32 0.11
CA GLU A 232 -8.85 -2.68 -0.08
C GLU A 232 -9.24 -4.02 0.57
N GLN A 233 -8.31 -4.98 0.62
CA GLN A 233 -8.57 -6.27 1.27
C GLN A 233 -8.50 -6.12 2.78
N ILE A 234 -7.57 -5.34 3.30
CA ILE A 234 -7.45 -5.02 4.73
C ILE A 234 -8.71 -4.27 5.19
N ASP A 235 -9.13 -3.23 4.46
CA ASP A 235 -10.35 -2.47 4.74
C ASP A 235 -11.59 -3.36 4.81
N SER A 236 -11.80 -4.18 3.77
CA SER A 236 -12.92 -5.14 3.72
C SER A 236 -12.85 -6.17 4.85
N ALA A 237 -11.66 -6.65 5.20
CA ALA A 237 -11.46 -7.61 6.28
C ALA A 237 -11.76 -7.02 7.65
N ILE A 238 -11.35 -5.78 7.92
CA ILE A 238 -11.68 -5.08 9.18
C ILE A 238 -13.18 -4.86 9.29
N ALA A 239 -13.83 -4.38 8.23
CA ALA A 239 -15.28 -4.18 8.23
C ALA A 239 -16.04 -5.49 8.53
N LYS A 240 -15.64 -6.61 7.91
CA LYS A 240 -16.20 -7.94 8.18
C LYS A 240 -15.91 -8.41 9.62
N ALA A 241 -14.70 -8.18 10.12
CA ALA A 241 -14.32 -8.54 11.48
C ALA A 241 -15.17 -7.79 12.53
N ASN A 242 -15.31 -6.47 12.39
CA ASN A 242 -16.09 -5.63 13.30
C ASN A 242 -17.59 -5.99 13.29
N ALA A 243 -18.12 -6.41 12.13
CA ALA A 243 -19.50 -6.87 11.96
C ALA A 243 -19.74 -8.29 12.52
N THR A 244 -18.69 -9.09 12.71
CA THR A 244 -18.79 -10.45 13.23
C THR A 244 -19.06 -10.41 14.73
N LYS A 245 -20.09 -11.12 15.19
CA LYS A 245 -20.49 -11.19 16.62
C LYS A 245 -20.47 -12.63 17.14
N GLY A 246 -20.30 -12.78 18.44
CA GLY A 246 -20.29 -14.04 19.17
C GLY A 246 -18.98 -14.84 19.10
N VAL A 247 -18.00 -14.44 18.29
CA VAL A 247 -16.67 -15.05 18.17
C VAL A 247 -15.59 -13.99 17.92
N PRO A 248 -14.36 -14.18 18.42
CA PRO A 248 -13.23 -13.33 18.06
C PRO A 248 -12.82 -13.55 16.59
N THR A 249 -12.23 -12.52 15.96
CA THR A 249 -11.77 -12.60 14.57
C THR A 249 -10.25 -12.49 14.45
N ILE A 250 -9.64 -13.34 13.63
CA ILE A 250 -8.27 -13.17 13.17
C ILE A 250 -8.24 -12.94 11.66
N ILE A 251 -7.48 -11.93 11.26
CA ILE A 251 -7.14 -11.60 9.89
C ILE A 251 -5.70 -12.08 9.67
N ILE A 252 -5.53 -13.14 8.88
CA ILE A 252 -4.21 -13.62 8.46
C ILE A 252 -3.78 -12.80 7.26
N SER A 253 -2.91 -11.83 7.51
CA SER A 253 -2.38 -10.91 6.52
C SER A 253 -1.08 -11.47 5.97
N ARG A 254 -1.13 -12.02 4.75
CA ARG A 254 0.07 -12.53 4.08
C ARG A 254 0.89 -11.38 3.54
N THR A 255 2.09 -11.20 4.09
CA THR A 255 2.93 -10.04 3.89
C THR A 255 4.34 -10.45 3.43
N ILE A 256 5.15 -9.47 3.05
CA ILE A 256 6.56 -9.61 2.71
C ILE A 256 7.32 -8.76 3.73
N LYS A 257 8.22 -9.40 4.48
CA LYS A 257 9.11 -8.68 5.41
C LYS A 257 9.99 -7.73 4.62
N GLY A 258 10.06 -6.47 5.03
CA GLY A 258 10.82 -5.43 4.29
C GLY A 258 10.14 -4.88 3.04
N LYS A 259 8.81 -5.07 2.88
CA LYS A 259 8.03 -4.62 1.72
C LYS A 259 8.37 -3.19 1.26
N SER A 260 8.55 -3.01 -0.05
CA SER A 260 8.86 -1.76 -0.78
C SER A 260 10.35 -1.41 -0.92
N VAL A 261 11.26 -2.13 -0.27
CA VAL A 261 12.72 -1.96 -0.44
C VAL A 261 13.31 -3.29 -0.85
N GLU A 262 13.78 -3.41 -2.08
CA GLU A 262 14.04 -4.69 -2.74
C GLU A 262 15.08 -5.56 -2.01
N HIS A 263 16.12 -4.95 -1.45
CA HIS A 263 17.14 -5.69 -0.67
C HIS A 263 16.67 -6.09 0.74
N MET A 264 15.59 -5.48 1.25
CA MET A 264 14.95 -5.84 2.52
C MET A 264 13.84 -6.88 2.33
N GLU A 265 13.20 -6.89 1.16
CA GLU A 265 12.12 -7.83 0.82
C GLU A 265 12.60 -9.29 0.88
N ASP A 266 11.87 -10.12 1.64
CA ASP A 266 12.13 -11.57 1.72
C ASP A 266 13.58 -11.88 2.16
N ASN A 267 14.08 -11.11 3.13
CA ASN A 267 15.46 -11.23 3.61
C ASN A 267 15.52 -11.28 5.15
N PRO A 268 15.82 -12.45 5.75
CA PRO A 268 15.98 -12.59 7.20
C PRO A 268 17.00 -11.64 7.82
N ALA A 269 18.04 -11.24 7.09
CA ALA A 269 19.08 -10.33 7.59
C ALA A 269 18.52 -8.94 7.94
N TRP A 270 17.37 -8.54 7.40
CA TRP A 270 16.71 -7.26 7.68
C TRP A 270 15.65 -7.34 8.78
N HIS A 271 15.59 -8.43 9.54
CA HIS A 271 14.70 -8.52 10.68
C HIS A 271 15.03 -7.44 11.74
N GLY A 272 16.30 -7.31 12.11
CA GLY A 272 16.79 -6.41 13.18
C GLY A 272 18.01 -5.56 12.81
N LYS A 273 18.26 -5.39 11.50
CA LYS A 273 19.37 -4.57 10.98
C LYS A 273 18.89 -3.16 10.64
N ALA A 274 19.59 -2.15 11.13
CA ALA A 274 19.39 -0.76 10.71
C ALA A 274 20.11 -0.48 9.38
N PRO A 275 19.58 0.38 8.50
CA PRO A 275 20.25 0.76 7.27
C PRO A 275 21.42 1.71 7.54
N ASP A 276 22.49 1.58 6.77
CA ASP A 276 23.65 2.48 6.81
C ASP A 276 23.29 3.85 6.21
N SER A 277 23.90 4.93 6.74
CA SER A 277 23.53 6.31 6.39
C SER A 277 23.78 6.68 4.92
N ASP A 278 24.79 6.09 4.28
CA ASP A 278 25.12 6.31 2.87
C ASP A 278 24.10 5.68 1.90
N VAL A 279 23.38 4.65 2.33
CA VAL A 279 22.36 3.96 1.52
C VAL A 279 20.96 4.57 1.73
N VAL A 280 20.72 5.29 2.82
CA VAL A 280 19.42 5.92 3.12
C VAL A 280 18.88 6.77 1.96
N PRO A 281 19.67 7.62 1.26
CA PRO A 281 19.17 8.36 0.10
C PRO A 281 18.65 7.47 -1.03
N ILE A 282 19.30 6.32 -1.28
CA ILE A 282 18.88 5.34 -2.29
C ILE A 282 17.58 4.67 -1.86
N ILE A 283 17.46 4.29 -0.58
CA ILE A 283 16.21 3.74 -0.01
C ILE A 283 15.06 4.74 -0.14
N ASN A 284 15.29 6.01 0.17
CA ASN A 284 14.26 7.05 0.02
C ASN A 284 13.81 7.21 -1.43
N MET A 285 14.75 7.18 -2.39
CA MET A 285 14.42 7.21 -3.82
C MET A 285 13.62 5.97 -4.25
N GLU A 286 13.94 4.78 -3.72
CA GLU A 286 13.16 3.57 -3.99
C GLU A 286 11.74 3.66 -3.42
N LEU A 287 11.60 4.21 -2.21
CA LEU A 287 10.30 4.46 -1.58
C LEU A 287 9.48 5.51 -2.35
N ASP A 288 10.10 6.56 -2.88
CA ASP A 288 9.43 7.61 -3.67
C ASP A 288 9.12 7.15 -5.11
N SER A 289 9.60 5.97 -5.51
CA SER A 289 9.40 5.40 -6.86
C SER A 289 8.55 4.13 -6.86
N GLN A 290 7.72 3.93 -5.84
CA GLN A 290 6.67 2.91 -5.87
C GLN A 290 5.66 3.24 -6.97
N PHE A 291 5.11 2.19 -7.60
CA PHE A 291 4.28 2.33 -8.79
C PHE A 291 3.06 1.39 -8.78
N MET A 292 2.13 1.63 -9.70
CA MET A 292 0.88 0.89 -9.85
C MET A 292 0.61 0.56 -11.32
N ILE A 293 0.03 -0.61 -11.58
CA ILE A 293 -0.46 -1.01 -12.90
C ILE A 293 -1.99 -1.04 -12.88
N ALA A 294 -2.59 -0.28 -13.79
CA ALA A 294 -4.03 -0.04 -13.85
C ALA A 294 -4.58 -0.49 -15.23
N PRO A 295 -5.11 -1.71 -15.36
CA PRO A 295 -5.70 -2.13 -16.62
C PRO A 295 -6.96 -1.32 -16.94
N SER A 296 -7.07 -0.83 -18.17
CA SER A 296 -8.29 -0.17 -18.66
C SER A 296 -9.21 -1.17 -19.35
N ILE A 297 -10.40 -1.38 -18.79
CA ILE A 297 -11.32 -2.43 -19.25
C ILE A 297 -12.03 -2.07 -20.56
N ILE A 298 -11.99 -0.81 -21.00
CA ILE A 298 -12.60 -0.41 -22.28
C ILE A 298 -11.86 -0.99 -23.50
N ALA A 299 -10.62 -1.44 -23.30
CA ALA A 299 -9.85 -2.12 -24.33
C ALA A 299 -10.18 -3.62 -24.44
N GLY A 300 -11.06 -4.14 -23.57
CA GLY A 300 -11.49 -5.54 -23.54
C GLY A 300 -12.80 -5.80 -24.27
N ASP A 301 -13.48 -6.88 -23.88
CA ASP A 301 -14.81 -7.21 -24.40
C ASP A 301 -15.88 -6.33 -23.75
N MET A 302 -16.25 -5.24 -24.43
CA MET A 302 -17.30 -4.32 -23.99
C MET A 302 -18.68 -4.97 -23.85
N THR A 303 -18.90 -6.15 -24.44
CA THR A 303 -20.15 -6.91 -24.24
C THR A 303 -20.14 -7.71 -22.94
N ASN A 304 -18.98 -7.85 -22.28
CA ASN A 304 -18.79 -8.65 -21.08
C ASN A 304 -17.81 -8.01 -20.08
N LEU A 305 -18.12 -6.78 -19.64
CA LEU A 305 -17.31 -6.05 -18.65
C LEU A 305 -17.15 -6.77 -17.31
N GLU A 306 -18.11 -7.62 -16.91
CA GLU A 306 -17.96 -8.43 -15.69
C GLU A 306 -16.76 -9.39 -15.78
N ASN A 307 -16.56 -10.00 -16.95
CA ASN A 307 -15.41 -10.86 -17.19
C ASN A 307 -14.11 -10.04 -17.18
N GLU A 308 -14.12 -8.82 -17.74
CA GLU A 308 -12.94 -7.95 -17.70
C GLU A 308 -12.54 -7.54 -16.27
N VAL A 309 -13.52 -7.24 -15.41
CA VAL A 309 -13.25 -7.02 -13.99
C VAL A 309 -12.66 -8.26 -13.33
N LYS A 310 -13.21 -9.46 -13.59
CA LYS A 310 -12.67 -10.72 -13.06
C LYS A 310 -11.25 -10.99 -13.56
N ARG A 311 -10.95 -10.67 -14.82
CA ARG A 311 -9.60 -10.78 -15.39
C ARG A 311 -8.62 -9.84 -14.68
N CYS A 312 -9.01 -8.60 -14.40
CA CYS A 312 -8.20 -7.65 -13.60
C CYS A 312 -7.91 -8.19 -12.19
N VAL A 313 -8.92 -8.77 -11.52
CA VAL A 313 -8.78 -9.38 -10.19
C VAL A 313 -7.80 -10.54 -10.22
N SER A 314 -7.98 -11.49 -11.14
CA SER A 314 -7.08 -12.63 -11.29
C SER A 314 -5.67 -12.23 -11.72
N GLY A 315 -5.57 -11.12 -12.46
CA GLY A 315 -4.32 -10.49 -12.88
C GLY A 315 -3.57 -9.75 -11.77
N ARG A 316 -4.22 -9.52 -10.62
CA ARG A 316 -3.69 -8.73 -9.49
C ARG A 316 -3.36 -7.28 -9.87
N ALA A 317 -4.27 -6.65 -10.63
CA ALA A 317 -4.25 -5.21 -10.90
C ALA A 317 -4.18 -4.40 -9.60
N ASP A 318 -3.50 -3.25 -9.61
CA ASP A 318 -3.45 -2.36 -8.44
C ASP A 318 -4.78 -1.63 -8.25
N TYR A 319 -5.36 -1.13 -9.35
CA TYR A 319 -6.74 -0.68 -9.46
C TYR A 319 -7.25 -0.90 -10.90
N ILE A 320 -8.55 -0.73 -11.11
CA ILE A 320 -9.19 -0.88 -12.43
C ILE A 320 -9.53 0.51 -12.95
N HIS A 321 -8.97 0.83 -14.11
CA HIS A 321 -9.19 2.11 -14.78
C HIS A 321 -10.46 2.03 -15.65
N LEU A 322 -11.34 3.00 -15.47
CA LEU A 322 -12.68 3.05 -16.04
C LEU A 322 -12.84 4.33 -16.87
N ASP A 323 -12.55 4.22 -18.16
CA ASP A 323 -12.72 5.32 -19.10
C ASP A 323 -14.20 5.57 -19.42
N VAL A 324 -14.77 6.61 -18.82
CA VAL A 324 -16.16 7.04 -18.98
C VAL A 324 -16.22 8.14 -20.02
N MET A 325 -16.97 7.90 -21.10
CA MET A 325 -17.08 8.81 -22.23
C MET A 325 -18.56 9.08 -22.54
N ASP A 326 -18.95 10.34 -22.72
CA ASP A 326 -20.35 10.76 -22.89
C ASP A 326 -20.80 10.95 -24.35
N GLY A 327 -19.87 10.93 -25.32
CA GLY A 327 -20.17 11.25 -26.71
C GLY A 327 -20.30 12.75 -27.00
N GLN A 328 -20.01 13.64 -26.03
CA GLN A 328 -20.07 15.09 -26.17
C GLN A 328 -18.72 15.76 -25.97
N PHE A 329 -18.01 15.47 -24.87
CA PHE A 329 -16.64 15.96 -24.67
C PHE A 329 -15.68 15.23 -25.61
N VAL A 330 -15.87 13.92 -25.73
CA VAL A 330 -15.19 13.05 -26.69
C VAL A 330 -16.21 12.38 -27.61
N PRO A 331 -15.86 12.02 -28.85
CA PRO A 331 -16.84 11.59 -29.86
C PRO A 331 -17.49 10.23 -29.58
N ASN A 332 -16.83 9.36 -28.81
CA ASN A 332 -17.34 8.02 -28.50
C ASN A 332 -18.05 8.01 -27.14
N LYS A 333 -19.02 7.10 -26.99
CA LYS A 333 -19.70 6.85 -25.72
C LYS A 333 -19.30 5.47 -25.20
N THR A 334 -18.97 5.36 -23.91
CA THR A 334 -18.69 4.08 -23.25
C THR A 334 -19.82 3.72 -22.28
N PHE A 335 -19.49 3.42 -21.03
CA PHE A 335 -20.43 3.16 -19.94
C PHE A 335 -20.45 4.34 -18.96
N ASP A 336 -21.35 4.30 -17.97
CA ASP A 336 -21.54 5.36 -16.99
C ASP A 336 -21.60 4.80 -15.54
N HIS A 337 -21.92 5.67 -14.59
CA HIS A 337 -22.05 5.34 -13.16
C HIS A 337 -23.03 4.18 -12.89
N VAL A 338 -24.07 3.96 -13.73
CA VAL A 338 -25.00 2.84 -13.55
C VAL A 338 -24.27 1.52 -13.75
N LYS A 339 -23.50 1.41 -14.82
CA LYS A 339 -22.68 0.22 -15.08
C LYS A 339 -21.61 0.03 -14.01
N ILE A 340 -20.97 1.09 -13.55
CA ILE A 340 -19.96 1.01 -12.49
C ILE A 340 -20.57 0.44 -11.20
N LYS A 341 -21.78 0.89 -10.85
CA LYS A 341 -22.54 0.37 -9.70
C LYS A 341 -22.88 -1.11 -9.83
N GLU A 342 -23.19 -1.57 -11.05
CA GLU A 342 -23.41 -3.01 -11.33
C GLU A 342 -22.13 -3.83 -11.20
N LEU A 343 -20.97 -3.28 -11.59
CA LEU A 343 -19.68 -3.96 -11.53
C LEU A 343 -19.06 -3.98 -10.12
N ARG A 344 -19.36 -2.97 -9.29
CA ARG A 344 -18.77 -2.78 -7.96
C ARG A 344 -18.85 -4.02 -7.05
N PRO A 345 -19.95 -4.79 -6.97
CA PRO A 345 -20.02 -5.98 -6.13
C PRO A 345 -19.08 -7.12 -6.53
N LEU A 346 -18.52 -7.10 -7.74
CA LEU A 346 -17.65 -8.17 -8.25
C LEU A 346 -16.25 -8.15 -7.62
N THR A 347 -15.83 -7.04 -7.04
CA THR A 347 -14.47 -6.87 -6.52
C THR A 347 -14.39 -5.81 -5.45
N VAL A 348 -13.35 -5.88 -4.62
CA VAL A 348 -12.93 -4.78 -3.72
C VAL A 348 -11.78 -3.96 -4.30
N ILE A 349 -11.15 -4.41 -5.40
CA ILE A 349 -10.08 -3.66 -6.09
C ILE A 349 -10.57 -2.24 -6.38
N PRO A 350 -9.74 -1.20 -6.15
CA PRO A 350 -10.21 0.17 -6.33
C PRO A 350 -10.67 0.43 -7.77
N PHE A 351 -11.72 1.22 -7.92
CA PHE A 351 -12.20 1.73 -9.20
C PHE A 351 -11.73 3.18 -9.38
N ASP A 352 -11.02 3.43 -10.49
CA ASP A 352 -10.62 4.75 -10.94
C ASP A 352 -11.50 5.18 -12.12
N SER A 353 -12.47 6.05 -11.84
CA SER A 353 -13.39 6.58 -12.83
C SER A 353 -12.80 7.81 -13.50
N HIS A 354 -12.29 7.63 -14.71
CA HIS A 354 -11.74 8.68 -15.53
C HIS A 354 -12.85 9.30 -16.40
N LEU A 355 -13.30 10.50 -16.03
CA LEU A 355 -14.47 11.15 -16.60
C LEU A 355 -14.09 12.05 -17.79
N MET A 356 -14.20 11.49 -19.00
CA MET A 356 -14.16 12.22 -20.26
C MET A 356 -15.59 12.67 -20.64
N ILE A 357 -16.18 13.55 -19.83
CA ILE A 357 -17.58 14.01 -19.97
C ILE A 357 -17.71 15.54 -19.85
N ASN A 358 -18.74 16.12 -20.46
CA ASN A 358 -19.13 17.52 -20.24
C ASN A 358 -19.78 17.71 -18.85
N ASP A 359 -19.62 18.90 -18.28
CA ASP A 359 -20.20 19.32 -16.99
C ASP A 359 -20.01 18.30 -15.83
N PRO A 360 -18.79 17.79 -15.56
CA PRO A 360 -18.58 16.70 -14.60
C PRO A 360 -19.05 17.03 -13.18
N VAL A 361 -19.11 18.31 -12.81
CA VAL A 361 -19.61 18.78 -11.50
C VAL A 361 -21.06 18.32 -11.23
N LYS A 362 -21.88 18.17 -12.27
CA LYS A 362 -23.27 17.70 -12.14
C LYS A 362 -23.37 16.20 -11.86
N HIS A 363 -22.32 15.44 -12.17
CA HIS A 363 -22.34 13.98 -12.20
C HIS A 363 -21.42 13.32 -11.17
N VAL A 364 -20.47 14.06 -10.58
CA VAL A 364 -19.47 13.50 -9.66
C VAL A 364 -20.09 12.67 -8.52
N ARG A 365 -21.23 13.11 -7.98
CA ARG A 365 -21.93 12.40 -6.90
C ARG A 365 -22.44 11.03 -7.33
N ASP A 366 -22.90 10.89 -8.57
CA ASP A 366 -23.37 9.61 -9.11
C ASP A 366 -22.23 8.58 -9.14
N TYR A 367 -21.00 9.01 -9.47
CA TYR A 367 -19.81 8.15 -9.47
C TYR A 367 -19.33 7.77 -8.06
N ILE A 368 -19.49 8.66 -7.08
CA ILE A 368 -19.26 8.36 -5.66
C ILE A 368 -20.26 7.30 -5.19
N GLU A 369 -21.55 7.49 -5.48
CA GLU A 369 -22.62 6.55 -5.12
C GLU A 369 -22.51 5.20 -5.84
N ALA A 370 -21.93 5.18 -7.04
CA ALA A 370 -21.62 3.96 -7.77
C ALA A 370 -20.46 3.15 -7.15
N GLY A 371 -19.68 3.74 -6.24
CA GLY A 371 -18.56 3.09 -5.56
C GLY A 371 -17.22 3.27 -6.26
N SER A 372 -17.01 4.41 -6.92
CA SER A 372 -15.69 4.83 -7.38
C SER A 372 -14.81 5.19 -6.18
N ASP A 373 -13.55 4.75 -6.20
CA ASP A 373 -12.57 5.02 -5.16
C ASP A 373 -11.66 6.20 -5.52
N ILE A 374 -11.53 6.46 -6.82
CA ILE A 374 -10.83 7.59 -7.43
C ILE A 374 -11.75 8.13 -8.52
N VAL A 375 -11.87 9.46 -8.62
CA VAL A 375 -12.57 10.12 -9.73
C VAL A 375 -11.67 11.18 -10.30
N THR A 376 -11.43 11.11 -11.60
CA THR A 376 -10.56 12.03 -12.33
C THR A 376 -11.37 12.81 -13.36
N VAL A 377 -11.23 14.14 -13.37
CA VAL A 377 -11.91 15.03 -14.32
C VAL A 377 -10.93 15.84 -15.15
N HIS A 378 -11.33 16.20 -16.37
CA HIS A 378 -10.50 16.92 -17.33
C HIS A 378 -10.45 18.44 -17.09
N ALA A 379 -9.26 19.02 -17.22
CA ALA A 379 -9.03 20.45 -17.20
C ALA A 379 -9.81 21.19 -18.31
N GLU A 380 -10.06 20.52 -19.43
CA GLU A 380 -10.69 21.10 -20.62
C GLU A 380 -12.19 21.38 -20.46
N VAL A 381 -12.82 20.77 -19.47
CA VAL A 381 -14.27 20.88 -19.17
C VAL A 381 -14.52 21.38 -17.76
N THR A 382 -13.47 21.88 -17.09
CA THR A 382 -13.56 22.45 -15.75
C THR A 382 -12.87 23.80 -15.68
N ASP A 383 -13.25 24.55 -14.67
CA ASP A 383 -12.64 25.80 -14.26
C ASP A 383 -12.38 25.78 -12.74
N GLU A 384 -11.82 26.87 -12.21
CA GLU A 384 -11.48 26.96 -10.80
C GLU A 384 -12.68 26.69 -9.86
N SER A 385 -13.88 27.13 -10.26
CA SER A 385 -15.08 27.01 -9.44
C SER A 385 -15.64 25.59 -9.48
N SER A 386 -15.83 25.04 -10.69
CA SER A 386 -16.39 23.71 -10.88
C SER A 386 -15.45 22.61 -10.36
N PHE A 387 -14.14 22.74 -10.58
CA PHE A 387 -13.17 21.81 -10.00
C PHE A 387 -13.08 21.95 -8.47
N GLY A 388 -13.18 23.17 -7.93
CA GLY A 388 -13.22 23.39 -6.48
C GLY A 388 -14.38 22.64 -5.81
N GLU A 389 -15.57 22.70 -6.40
CA GLU A 389 -16.74 21.95 -5.90
C GLU A 389 -16.53 20.43 -5.98
N ILE A 390 -16.02 19.92 -7.12
CA ILE A 390 -15.68 18.50 -7.31
C ILE A 390 -14.67 18.04 -6.26
N HIS A 391 -13.59 18.80 -6.09
CA HIS A 391 -12.51 18.53 -5.13
C HIS A 391 -13.06 18.39 -3.70
N ASP A 392 -13.89 19.34 -3.26
CA ASP A 392 -14.44 19.33 -1.91
C ASP A 392 -15.41 18.16 -1.69
N VAL A 393 -16.28 17.88 -2.67
CA VAL A 393 -17.22 16.75 -2.62
C VAL A 393 -16.49 15.41 -2.55
N LEU A 394 -15.44 15.21 -3.34
CA LEU A 394 -14.65 13.98 -3.34
C LEU A 394 -13.94 13.79 -1.99
N ARG A 395 -13.27 14.83 -1.47
CA ARG A 395 -12.56 14.77 -0.19
C ARG A 395 -13.50 14.50 0.99
N GLN A 396 -14.65 15.17 1.05
CA GLN A 396 -15.66 14.93 2.09
C GLN A 396 -16.17 13.48 2.09
N ASN A 397 -16.14 12.82 0.93
CA ASN A 397 -16.58 11.44 0.77
C ASN A 397 -15.43 10.41 0.83
N GLN A 398 -14.18 10.83 1.08
CA GLN A 398 -12.99 9.97 1.10
C GLN A 398 -12.73 9.24 -0.23
N VAL A 399 -13.00 9.91 -1.34
CA VAL A 399 -12.69 9.48 -2.70
C VAL A 399 -11.47 10.25 -3.21
N GLY A 400 -10.55 9.56 -3.89
CA GLY A 400 -9.33 10.18 -4.42
C GLY A 400 -9.64 11.25 -5.46
N VAL A 401 -8.97 12.39 -5.35
CA VAL A 401 -9.16 13.52 -6.28
C VAL A 401 -8.17 13.41 -7.43
N GLY A 402 -8.68 13.15 -8.63
CA GLY A 402 -7.91 13.12 -9.86
C GLY A 402 -8.16 14.32 -10.76
N PHE A 403 -7.13 14.74 -11.49
CA PHE A 403 -7.20 15.77 -12.51
C PHE A 403 -6.51 15.27 -13.78
N ALA A 404 -7.08 15.51 -14.96
CA ALA A 404 -6.56 15.05 -16.24
C ALA A 404 -6.27 16.24 -17.17
N ILE A 405 -5.24 16.10 -18.00
CA ILE A 405 -4.91 17.06 -19.07
C ILE A 405 -4.67 16.32 -20.38
N ASN A 406 -5.25 16.83 -21.47
CA ASN A 406 -5.04 16.33 -22.83
C ASN A 406 -3.59 16.54 -23.29
N PRO A 407 -3.11 15.85 -24.34
CA PRO A 407 -1.73 15.97 -24.80
C PRO A 407 -1.29 17.43 -25.03
N ASP A 408 -2.13 18.22 -25.70
CA ASP A 408 -1.83 19.61 -26.06
C ASP A 408 -2.17 20.65 -24.97
N THR A 409 -2.74 20.22 -23.83
CA THR A 409 -3.14 21.11 -22.74
C THR A 409 -2.05 21.20 -21.67
N GLU A 410 -1.51 22.39 -21.42
CA GLU A 410 -0.66 22.63 -20.24
C GLU A 410 -1.51 22.75 -18.97
N LEU A 411 -0.92 22.54 -17.79
CA LEU A 411 -1.64 22.71 -16.52
C LEU A 411 -2.17 24.17 -16.42
N PRO A 412 -3.48 24.39 -16.25
CA PRO A 412 -4.02 25.73 -16.10
C PRO A 412 -3.53 26.38 -14.79
N GLU A 413 -3.20 27.67 -14.80
CA GLU A 413 -2.69 28.38 -13.61
C GLU A 413 -3.65 28.29 -12.41
N TRP A 414 -4.96 28.32 -12.66
CA TRP A 414 -5.96 28.20 -11.60
C TRP A 414 -5.89 26.86 -10.85
N SER A 415 -5.33 25.82 -11.47
CA SER A 415 -5.23 24.48 -10.87
C SER A 415 -4.13 24.40 -9.81
N TYR A 416 -3.16 25.33 -9.81
CA TYR A 416 -1.95 25.25 -8.99
C TYR A 416 -2.26 25.25 -7.49
N LYS A 417 -3.32 25.95 -7.08
CA LYS A 417 -3.75 25.99 -5.67
C LYS A 417 -4.26 24.64 -5.14
N PHE A 418 -4.56 23.69 -6.01
CA PHE A 418 -5.05 22.35 -5.64
C PHE A 418 -3.95 21.28 -5.68
N LEU A 419 -2.77 21.56 -6.24
CA LEU A 419 -1.73 20.55 -6.47
C LEU A 419 -1.26 19.86 -5.18
N SER A 420 -1.14 20.60 -4.07
CA SER A 420 -0.72 20.03 -2.79
C SER A 420 -1.75 19.06 -2.19
N THR A 421 -3.03 19.16 -2.58
CA THR A 421 -4.13 18.32 -2.12
C THR A 421 -4.64 17.33 -3.16
N LEU A 422 -4.09 17.36 -4.38
CA LEU A 422 -4.40 16.44 -5.46
C LEU A 422 -3.80 15.05 -5.21
N ASP A 423 -4.54 14.01 -5.57
CA ASP A 423 -4.09 12.62 -5.39
C ASP A 423 -3.54 12.00 -6.67
N GLN A 424 -4.10 12.37 -7.83
CA GLN A 424 -3.71 11.83 -9.14
C GLN A 424 -3.72 12.95 -10.19
N LEU A 425 -2.68 13.00 -11.01
CA LEU A 425 -2.65 13.77 -12.25
C LEU A 425 -2.52 12.80 -13.42
N ILE A 426 -3.56 12.67 -14.25
CA ILE A 426 -3.48 11.95 -15.51
C ILE A 426 -2.87 12.86 -16.57
N VAL A 427 -1.77 12.41 -17.14
CA VAL A 427 -1.18 13.01 -18.34
C VAL A 427 -1.56 12.11 -19.51
N MET A 428 -2.48 12.59 -20.34
CA MET A 428 -2.89 11.87 -21.54
C MET A 428 -1.71 11.78 -22.52
N SER A 429 -1.35 10.56 -22.90
CA SER A 429 -0.34 10.25 -23.93
C SER A 429 -0.97 9.80 -25.25
N VAL A 430 -2.29 9.98 -25.39
CA VAL A 430 -3.07 9.87 -26.65
C VAL A 430 -4.18 10.92 -26.64
N VAL A 431 -4.76 11.22 -27.80
CA VAL A 431 -5.97 12.07 -27.85
C VAL A 431 -7.12 11.29 -27.18
N PRO A 432 -7.80 11.83 -26.15
CA PRO A 432 -8.88 11.12 -25.46
C PRO A 432 -10.03 10.76 -26.41
N GLY A 433 -10.78 9.72 -26.06
CA GLY A 433 -11.99 9.33 -26.80
C GLY A 433 -11.83 8.13 -27.75
N LYS A 434 -10.66 7.51 -27.88
CA LYS A 434 -10.49 6.28 -28.68
C LYS A 434 -9.43 5.36 -28.10
N SER A 435 -9.76 4.07 -27.93
CA SER A 435 -8.81 3.04 -27.50
C SER A 435 -7.88 2.57 -28.63
N GLY A 436 -6.72 2.02 -28.27
CA GLY A 436 -5.77 1.40 -29.21
C GLY A 436 -4.89 2.37 -30.00
N GLN A 437 -4.80 3.63 -29.58
CA GLN A 437 -3.90 4.62 -30.17
C GLN A 437 -2.45 4.39 -29.75
N LYS A 438 -1.51 4.85 -30.59
CA LYS A 438 -0.08 4.84 -30.28
C LYS A 438 0.26 5.98 -29.31
N TYR A 439 1.24 5.73 -28.45
CA TYR A 439 1.81 6.73 -27.54
C TYR A 439 2.32 7.95 -28.31
N ILE A 440 2.05 9.14 -27.80
CA ILE A 440 2.57 10.42 -28.31
C ILE A 440 3.92 10.70 -27.66
N GLU A 441 5.00 10.63 -28.43
CA GLU A 441 6.38 10.74 -27.93
C GLU A 441 6.67 12.09 -27.25
N GLU A 442 6.03 13.17 -27.71
CA GLU A 442 6.15 14.51 -27.14
C GLU A 442 5.69 14.56 -25.67
N THR A 443 4.87 13.60 -25.23
CA THR A 443 4.43 13.49 -23.83
C THR A 443 5.59 13.24 -22.86
N HIS A 444 6.70 12.63 -23.30
CA HIS A 444 7.91 12.47 -22.47
C HIS A 444 8.42 13.83 -21.96
N ALA A 445 8.61 14.79 -22.87
CA ALA A 445 9.08 16.13 -22.51
C ALA A 445 8.07 16.87 -21.63
N LYS A 446 6.77 16.63 -21.84
CA LYS A 446 5.70 17.22 -21.02
C LYS A 446 5.73 16.68 -19.59
N MET A 447 5.79 15.35 -19.42
CA MET A 447 5.86 14.73 -18.09
C MET A 447 7.06 15.21 -17.29
N ALA A 448 8.24 15.31 -17.91
CA ALA A 448 9.44 15.83 -17.26
C ALA A 448 9.28 17.29 -16.76
N ARG A 449 8.67 18.17 -17.58
CA ARG A 449 8.34 19.55 -17.17
C ARG A 449 7.34 19.57 -16.01
N LEU A 450 6.25 18.81 -16.12
CA LEU A 450 5.21 18.74 -15.09
C LEU A 450 5.76 18.22 -13.77
N ASN A 451 6.62 17.22 -13.77
CA ASN A 451 7.26 16.69 -12.56
C ASN A 451 8.06 17.77 -11.81
N THR A 452 8.60 18.76 -12.50
CA THR A 452 9.28 19.91 -11.87
C THR A 452 8.27 20.86 -11.24
N ILE A 453 7.25 21.27 -12.00
CA ILE A 453 6.17 22.15 -11.53
C ILE A 453 5.46 21.55 -10.31
N LEU A 454 5.11 20.27 -10.37
CA LEU A 454 4.42 19.56 -9.30
C LEU A 454 5.23 19.56 -8.00
N LYS A 455 6.55 19.38 -8.07
CA LYS A 455 7.43 19.46 -6.90
C LYS A 455 7.50 20.86 -6.30
N GLU A 456 7.52 21.90 -7.14
CA GLU A 456 7.51 23.31 -6.69
C GLU A 456 6.21 23.68 -5.95
N HIS A 457 5.13 22.92 -6.19
CA HIS A 457 3.80 23.12 -5.60
C HIS A 457 3.41 22.04 -4.57
N ASP A 458 4.39 21.37 -3.95
CA ASP A 458 4.18 20.38 -2.89
C ASP A 458 3.24 19.22 -3.27
N PHE A 459 3.16 18.88 -4.56
CA PHE A 459 2.38 17.72 -5.02
C PHE A 459 2.97 16.43 -4.44
N SER A 460 2.11 15.66 -3.79
CA SER A 460 2.46 14.38 -3.16
C SER A 460 1.68 13.19 -3.76
N GLY A 461 0.89 13.45 -4.81
CA GLY A 461 0.10 12.44 -5.50
C GLY A 461 0.89 11.62 -6.51
N TYR A 462 0.18 10.97 -7.42
CA TYR A 462 0.74 10.11 -8.47
C TYR A 462 0.50 10.73 -9.84
N ILE A 463 1.53 10.77 -10.68
CA ILE A 463 1.37 11.02 -12.11
C ILE A 463 0.96 9.69 -12.75
N GLU A 464 -0.19 9.66 -13.40
CA GLU A 464 -0.67 8.55 -14.19
C GLU A 464 -0.46 8.82 -15.68
N ALA A 465 0.12 7.83 -16.38
CA ALA A 465 0.23 7.84 -17.82
C ALA A 465 -0.93 7.04 -18.42
N ASP A 466 -1.81 7.71 -19.17
CA ASP A 466 -2.95 7.10 -19.84
C ASP A 466 -2.89 7.27 -21.37
N GLY A 467 -2.93 6.12 -22.07
CA GLY A 467 -2.92 6.03 -23.51
C GLY A 467 -1.61 5.49 -24.10
N GLY A 468 -1.67 4.39 -24.85
CA GLY A 468 -0.53 3.89 -25.63
C GLY A 468 0.64 3.31 -24.82
N VAL A 469 0.55 3.24 -23.48
CA VAL A 469 1.57 2.64 -22.62
C VAL A 469 1.67 1.12 -22.85
N ASN A 470 2.88 0.64 -23.07
CA ASN A 470 3.20 -0.75 -23.38
C ASN A 470 4.62 -1.12 -22.93
N LEU A 471 5.06 -2.36 -23.17
CA LEU A 471 6.37 -2.84 -22.71
C LEU A 471 7.57 -2.12 -23.35
N GLU A 472 7.41 -1.50 -24.52
CA GLU A 472 8.49 -0.80 -25.21
C GLU A 472 8.76 0.59 -24.62
N ASN A 473 7.75 1.24 -24.01
CA ASN A 473 7.86 2.62 -23.52
C ASN A 473 7.66 2.78 -22.00
N ILE A 474 7.08 1.80 -21.29
CA ILE A 474 6.78 1.97 -19.87
C ILE A 474 8.01 2.33 -19.02
N GLY A 475 9.19 1.83 -19.40
CA GLY A 475 10.45 2.16 -18.74
C GLY A 475 10.84 3.64 -18.84
N SER A 476 10.75 4.23 -20.03
CA SER A 476 11.01 5.66 -20.22
C SER A 476 9.92 6.52 -19.59
N VAL A 477 8.65 6.12 -19.69
CA VAL A 477 7.52 6.82 -19.04
C VAL A 477 7.69 6.83 -17.51
N PHE A 478 8.19 5.74 -16.92
CA PHE A 478 8.54 5.69 -15.50
C PHE A 478 9.69 6.65 -15.14
N ALA A 479 10.73 6.70 -15.99
CA ALA A 479 11.87 7.57 -15.79
C ALA A 479 11.49 9.07 -15.79
N ASP A 480 10.47 9.45 -16.57
CA ASP A 480 9.97 10.83 -16.61
C ASP A 480 9.20 11.26 -15.37
N GLY A 481 8.76 10.31 -14.55
CA GLY A 481 8.09 10.57 -13.27
C GLY A 481 6.73 9.91 -13.11
N ALA A 482 6.21 9.21 -14.13
CA ALA A 482 4.96 8.48 -13.96
C ALA A 482 5.10 7.37 -12.90
N ARG A 483 4.05 7.18 -12.11
CA ARG A 483 3.97 6.17 -11.05
C ARG A 483 2.71 5.32 -11.14
N ALA A 484 1.80 5.66 -12.04
CA ALA A 484 0.63 4.87 -12.39
C ALA A 484 0.61 4.68 -13.91
N PHE A 485 0.35 3.46 -14.36
CA PHE A 485 0.43 3.09 -15.77
C PHE A 485 -0.86 2.44 -16.23
N VAL A 486 -1.59 3.11 -17.12
CA VAL A 486 -2.84 2.58 -17.67
C VAL A 486 -2.53 1.64 -18.83
N GLY A 487 -2.89 0.37 -18.67
CA GLY A 487 -2.70 -0.66 -19.69
C GLY A 487 -4.02 -1.04 -20.36
N GLY A 488 -4.29 -0.47 -21.53
CA GLY A 488 -5.43 -0.87 -22.38
C GLY A 488 -5.15 -2.18 -23.12
N GLY A 489 -5.05 -2.13 -24.45
CA GLY A 489 -4.83 -3.32 -25.29
C GLY A 489 -3.55 -4.10 -24.98
N ALA A 490 -2.53 -3.43 -24.43
CA ALA A 490 -1.28 -4.06 -24.00
C ALA A 490 -1.44 -4.99 -22.78
N ILE A 491 -2.52 -4.84 -22.00
CA ILE A 491 -2.84 -5.71 -20.87
C ILE A 491 -4.15 -6.45 -21.10
N ILE A 492 -5.26 -5.73 -21.19
CA ILE A 492 -6.60 -6.30 -21.31
C ILE A 492 -6.83 -6.96 -22.67
N GLY A 493 -6.13 -6.50 -23.71
CA GLY A 493 -6.14 -7.15 -25.02
C GLY A 493 -5.42 -8.52 -25.03
N GLN A 494 -4.64 -8.86 -23.99
CA GLN A 494 -3.90 -10.11 -23.91
C GLN A 494 -4.73 -11.21 -23.25
N GLN A 495 -4.67 -12.44 -23.77
CA GLN A 495 -5.39 -13.58 -23.16
C GLN A 495 -5.01 -13.80 -21.69
N ASP A 496 -3.71 -13.69 -21.37
CA ASP A 496 -3.19 -13.79 -20.01
C ASP A 496 -2.89 -12.40 -19.43
N VAL A 497 -3.92 -11.77 -18.86
CA VAL A 497 -3.82 -10.46 -18.16
C VAL A 497 -2.82 -10.51 -17.02
N ARG A 498 -2.69 -11.66 -16.33
CA ARG A 498 -1.77 -11.82 -15.21
C ARG A 498 -0.31 -11.80 -15.68
N ALA A 499 -0.01 -12.48 -16.77
CA ALA A 499 1.31 -12.43 -17.39
C ALA A 499 1.63 -11.00 -17.87
N ALA A 500 0.69 -10.33 -18.55
CA ALA A 500 0.89 -8.97 -19.03
C ALA A 500 1.19 -7.96 -17.89
N ILE A 501 0.42 -8.00 -16.80
CA ILE A 501 0.68 -7.15 -15.61
C ILE A 501 2.05 -7.47 -15.00
N ARG A 502 2.43 -8.75 -14.92
CA ARG A 502 3.75 -9.15 -14.41
C ARG A 502 4.87 -8.59 -15.28
N ASP A 503 4.73 -8.66 -16.59
CA ASP A 503 5.76 -8.22 -17.52
C ASP A 503 5.89 -6.69 -17.48
N PHE A 504 4.79 -5.94 -17.37
CA PHE A 504 4.79 -4.50 -17.09
C PHE A 504 5.55 -4.18 -15.79
N ARG A 505 5.26 -4.89 -14.70
CA ARG A 505 5.97 -4.70 -13.42
C ARG A 505 7.47 -4.97 -13.55
N ASN A 506 7.86 -6.01 -14.29
CA ASN A 506 9.27 -6.35 -14.50
C ASN A 506 10.01 -5.24 -15.25
N GLU A 507 9.40 -4.66 -16.29
CA GLU A 507 10.03 -3.58 -17.06
C GLU A 507 10.23 -2.31 -16.22
N VAL A 508 9.23 -1.94 -15.43
CA VAL A 508 9.35 -0.82 -14.47
C VAL A 508 10.43 -1.11 -13.41
N LEU A 509 10.50 -2.33 -12.90
CA LEU A 509 11.53 -2.71 -11.92
C LEU A 509 12.94 -2.63 -12.50
N THR A 510 13.13 -3.03 -13.76
CA THR A 510 14.40 -2.86 -14.47
C THR A 510 14.79 -1.38 -14.55
N SER A 511 13.85 -0.53 -14.96
CA SER A 511 14.05 0.92 -15.05
C SER A 511 14.35 1.55 -13.69
N ARG A 512 13.65 1.14 -12.64
CA ARG A 512 13.92 1.59 -11.26
C ARG A 512 15.31 1.19 -10.79
N ARG A 513 15.74 -0.05 -11.02
CA ARG A 513 17.09 -0.51 -10.64
C ARG A 513 18.17 0.31 -11.34
N GLN A 514 17.97 0.67 -12.61
CA GLN A 514 18.88 1.58 -13.32
C GLN A 514 18.97 2.94 -12.61
N LEU A 515 17.84 3.58 -12.30
CA LEU A 515 17.84 4.88 -11.60
C LEU A 515 18.48 4.81 -10.21
N LEU A 516 18.28 3.71 -9.48
CA LEU A 516 18.90 3.52 -8.16
C LEU A 516 20.42 3.31 -8.26
N LEU A 517 20.90 2.62 -9.30
CA LEU A 517 22.33 2.48 -9.59
C LEU A 517 22.95 3.81 -9.99
N ASP A 518 22.27 4.58 -10.84
CA ASP A 518 22.69 5.95 -11.20
C ASP A 518 22.82 6.80 -9.94
N LYS A 519 21.85 6.70 -9.01
CA LYS A 519 21.89 7.43 -7.74
C LYS A 519 23.02 6.98 -6.82
N ALA A 520 23.25 5.67 -6.73
CA ALA A 520 24.37 5.13 -5.96
C ALA A 520 25.72 5.63 -6.49
N ASN A 521 25.87 5.63 -7.82
CA ASN A 521 27.07 6.12 -8.49
C ASN A 521 27.26 7.64 -8.29
N GLU A 522 26.20 8.44 -8.39
CA GLU A 522 26.21 9.89 -8.13
C GLU A 522 26.70 10.21 -6.70
N LEU A 523 26.26 9.43 -5.71
CA LEU A 523 26.53 9.70 -4.30
C LEU A 523 27.89 9.18 -3.81
N GLY A 524 28.39 8.07 -4.37
CA GLY A 524 29.60 7.41 -3.85
C GLY A 524 30.37 6.56 -4.86
N GLY A 525 30.13 6.75 -6.16
CA GLY A 525 30.82 6.04 -7.23
C GLY A 525 30.67 4.51 -7.16
N THR A 526 31.65 3.81 -7.74
CA THR A 526 31.71 2.34 -7.79
C THR A 526 31.71 1.69 -6.41
N GLU A 527 32.22 2.36 -5.37
CA GLU A 527 32.21 1.82 -4.00
C GLU A 527 30.78 1.67 -3.46
N LEU A 528 29.98 2.74 -3.55
CA LEU A 528 28.59 2.70 -3.08
C LEU A 528 27.70 1.83 -3.97
N VAL A 529 27.98 1.77 -5.28
CA VAL A 529 27.33 0.81 -6.20
C VAL A 529 27.56 -0.62 -5.72
N ASN A 530 28.83 -1.03 -5.51
CA ASN A 530 29.15 -2.37 -5.02
C ASN A 530 28.52 -2.65 -3.66
N LYS A 531 28.54 -1.67 -2.75
CA LYS A 531 27.91 -1.78 -1.44
C LYS A 531 26.40 -2.04 -1.56
N TRP A 532 25.69 -1.26 -2.36
CA TRP A 532 24.25 -1.40 -2.55
C TRP A 532 23.87 -2.74 -3.22
N ILE A 533 24.62 -3.17 -4.25
CA ILE A 533 24.46 -4.49 -4.86
C ILE A 533 24.66 -5.61 -3.82
N GLY A 534 25.65 -5.45 -2.93
CA GLY A 534 25.96 -6.38 -1.86
C GLY A 534 24.87 -6.53 -0.79
N LEU A 535 23.90 -5.61 -0.71
CA LEU A 535 22.76 -5.72 0.22
C LEU A 535 21.71 -6.75 -0.21
N HIS A 536 21.66 -7.07 -1.50
CA HIS A 536 20.71 -8.04 -2.05
C HIS A 536 21.22 -9.46 -1.78
N VAL A 537 20.33 -10.37 -1.34
CA VAL A 537 20.69 -11.78 -1.12
C VAL A 537 21.25 -12.38 -2.41
N VAL A 538 22.35 -13.14 -2.29
CA VAL A 538 23.02 -13.81 -3.41
C VAL A 538 22.01 -14.69 -4.15
N GLY A 539 21.85 -14.46 -5.46
CA GLY A 539 20.87 -15.15 -6.29
C GLY A 539 20.52 -14.37 -7.56
N GLU A 540 19.48 -14.82 -8.27
CA GLU A 540 19.09 -14.29 -9.58
C GLU A 540 18.88 -12.76 -9.58
N LYS A 541 18.30 -12.20 -8.51
CA LYS A 541 18.09 -10.75 -8.39
C LYS A 541 19.41 -9.98 -8.35
N GLN A 542 20.37 -10.42 -7.53
CA GLN A 542 21.67 -9.76 -7.43
C GLN A 542 22.43 -9.83 -8.76
N GLU A 543 22.38 -10.97 -9.46
CA GLU A 543 23.02 -11.12 -10.77
C GLU A 543 22.38 -10.23 -11.85
N GLN A 544 21.05 -10.08 -11.84
CA GLN A 544 20.37 -9.11 -12.71
C GLN A 544 20.86 -7.69 -12.45
N ILE A 545 20.96 -7.27 -11.19
CA ILE A 545 21.42 -5.93 -10.83
C ILE A 545 22.88 -5.72 -11.25
N LYS A 546 23.76 -6.72 -11.03
CA LYS A 546 25.16 -6.66 -11.50
C LYS A 546 25.25 -6.49 -13.00
N LYS A 547 24.43 -7.23 -13.77
CA LYS A 547 24.37 -7.10 -15.23
C LYS A 547 23.98 -5.68 -15.64
N ILE A 548 22.94 -5.11 -15.02
CA ILE A 548 22.53 -3.72 -15.28
C ILE A 548 23.68 -2.75 -14.95
N ALA A 549 24.38 -2.95 -13.84
CA ALA A 549 25.50 -2.10 -13.44
C ALA A 549 26.69 -2.19 -14.43
N GLN A 550 26.97 -3.37 -14.99
CA GLN A 550 27.96 -3.55 -16.06
C GLN A 550 27.55 -2.84 -17.35
N GLU A 551 26.29 -2.96 -17.76
CA GLU A 551 25.75 -2.27 -18.94
C GLU A 551 25.83 -0.74 -18.80
N ARG A 552 25.72 -0.23 -17.56
CA ARG A 552 25.89 1.19 -17.24
C ARG A 552 27.34 1.63 -17.07
N GLY A 553 28.31 0.71 -17.08
CA GLY A 553 29.74 0.99 -16.90
C GLY A 553 30.15 1.33 -15.46
N TYR A 554 29.39 0.86 -14.46
CA TYR A 554 29.68 1.09 -13.04
C TYR A 554 30.47 -0.04 -12.39
N LEU A 555 30.58 -1.20 -13.06
CA LEU A 555 31.31 -2.39 -12.64
C LEU A 555 32.31 -2.86 -13.69
#